data_AF-A0A165PWP2-F1
#
_entry.id   AF-A0A165PWP2-F1
#
_cell.length_a   1.000
_cell.length_b   1.000
_cell.length_c   1.000
_cell.angle_alpha   90.00
_cell.angle_beta   90.00
_cell.angle_gamma   90.00
#
_symmetry.space_group_name_H-M   'P 1'
#
loop_
_entity.id
_entity.type
_entity.pdbx_description
1 polymer ?
#
loop_
_entity_poly.entity_id
_entity_poly.type
_entity_poly.pdbx_seq_one_letter_code
_entity_poly.pdbx_strand_id
1 'polypeptide(L)'
;MVKNHYKHNIALLHVYLQNLPDAVPFHQPNDSLYGFHSFAPDETWLREEGLETAVNQQLEVKWGPRTEIVPIRERGRGIEAVVDVLAQYLGALPDSVLLHKWLEDITASTKLTYEIHGKQVSPSSILKCKDEAAKMNESHTSIVQPGPKPKKLESHIPTDFTDPEWTDLPEEQDGRQAGAKLHPLLASVSKICVHSNGSGDKKYVRCVGSRVCHKKWSYPRNRTKITGAGTC
;
A
#
# COMPACT_ATOMS: atom_id res chain seq x y z
N MET A 1 10.48 -20.01 -9.82
CA MET A 1 9.42 -20.84 -9.20
C MET A 1 8.77 -20.04 -8.08
N VAL A 2 7.64 -19.38 -8.34
CA VAL A 2 6.95 -18.43 -7.41
C VAL A 2 5.78 -19.09 -6.66
N LYS A 3 5.53 -20.38 -6.87
CA LYS A 3 4.21 -21.02 -6.70
C LYS A 3 3.67 -21.18 -5.26
N ASN A 4 4.36 -20.73 -4.20
CA ASN A 4 3.92 -20.97 -2.80
C ASN A 4 3.95 -19.76 -1.85
N HIS A 5 4.42 -18.59 -2.27
CA HIS A 5 4.58 -17.46 -1.33
C HIS A 5 3.23 -16.90 -0.83
N TYR A 6 2.23 -16.80 -1.72
CA TYR A 6 0.94 -16.21 -1.35
C TYR A 6 0.14 -17.08 -0.39
N LYS A 7 0.25 -18.41 -0.45
CA LYS A 7 -0.48 -19.31 0.46
C LYS A 7 -0.09 -19.08 1.92
N HIS A 8 1.21 -18.89 2.16
CA HIS A 8 1.71 -18.53 3.49
C HIS A 8 1.17 -17.16 3.94
N ASN A 9 1.20 -16.17 3.05
CA ASN A 9 0.68 -14.83 3.34
C ASN A 9 -0.83 -14.81 3.62
N ILE A 10 -1.62 -15.63 2.91
CA ILE A 10 -3.06 -15.82 3.15
C ILE A 10 -3.29 -16.43 4.53
N ALA A 11 -2.55 -17.49 4.89
CA ALA A 11 -2.65 -18.12 6.21
C ALA A 11 -2.27 -17.14 7.33
N LEU A 12 -1.22 -16.35 7.11
CA LEU A 12 -0.79 -15.31 8.05
C LEU A 12 -1.86 -14.20 8.20
N LEU A 13 -2.42 -13.73 7.08
CA LEU A 13 -3.47 -12.72 7.10
C LEU A 13 -4.71 -13.21 7.85
N HIS A 14 -5.11 -14.46 7.63
CA HIS A 14 -6.22 -15.08 8.35
C HIS A 14 -6.03 -15.01 9.86
N VAL A 15 -4.83 -15.41 10.32
CA VAL A 15 -4.47 -15.35 11.74
C VAL A 15 -4.52 -13.92 12.27
N TYR A 16 -4.01 -12.95 11.52
CA TYR A 16 -4.05 -11.56 11.93
C TYR A 16 -5.47 -10.99 12.02
N LEU A 17 -6.35 -11.31 11.07
CA LEU A 17 -7.72 -10.80 11.06
C LEU A 17 -8.56 -11.41 12.19
N GLN A 18 -8.37 -12.69 12.50
CA GLN A 18 -9.03 -13.36 13.62
C GLN A 18 -8.63 -12.82 14.99
N ASN A 19 -7.44 -12.21 15.10
CA ASN A 19 -6.88 -11.73 16.37
C ASN A 19 -6.79 -10.21 16.45
N LEU A 20 -7.54 -9.49 15.59
CA LEU A 20 -7.57 -8.03 15.61
C LEU A 20 -7.83 -7.49 17.03
N PRO A 21 -7.22 -6.36 17.41
CA PRO A 21 -7.39 -5.80 18.75
C PRO A 21 -8.86 -5.57 19.10
N ASP A 22 -9.26 -5.84 20.34
CA ASP A 22 -10.65 -5.65 20.82
C ASP A 22 -11.13 -4.20 20.74
N ALA A 23 -10.21 -3.25 20.65
CA ALA A 23 -10.48 -1.83 20.42
C ALA A 23 -11.06 -1.56 19.01
N VAL A 24 -10.88 -2.47 18.06
CA VAL A 24 -11.55 -2.43 16.76
C VAL A 24 -13.01 -2.87 16.94
N PRO A 25 -14.00 -2.11 16.46
CA PRO A 25 -15.42 -2.45 16.60
C PRO A 25 -15.75 -3.81 16.00
N PHE A 26 -16.51 -4.64 16.73
CA PHE A 26 -17.02 -5.89 16.21
C PHE A 26 -18.34 -5.66 15.47
N HIS A 27 -18.45 -6.17 14.25
CA HIS A 27 -19.72 -6.18 13.51
C HIS A 27 -20.15 -7.62 13.20
N GLN A 28 -21.47 -7.84 13.33
CA GLN A 28 -22.10 -9.06 12.82
C GLN A 28 -22.06 -9.04 11.27
N PRO A 29 -22.16 -10.20 10.60
CA PRO A 29 -22.10 -10.27 9.14
C PRO A 29 -23.04 -9.27 8.44
N ASN A 30 -24.29 -9.18 8.88
CA ASN A 30 -25.30 -8.32 8.25
C ASN A 30 -25.04 -6.82 8.42
N ASP A 31 -24.26 -6.45 9.43
CA ASP A 31 -23.91 -5.04 9.74
C ASP A 31 -22.47 -4.71 9.34
N SER A 32 -21.80 -5.62 8.61
CA SER A 32 -20.41 -5.48 8.21
C SER A 32 -20.24 -4.33 7.22
N LEU A 33 -19.26 -3.47 7.50
CA LEU A 33 -18.85 -2.36 6.65
C LEU A 33 -18.21 -2.83 5.34
N TYR A 34 -17.54 -3.98 5.36
CA TYR A 34 -16.87 -4.55 4.18
C TYR A 34 -17.74 -5.56 3.44
N GLY A 35 -18.46 -6.42 4.18
CA GLY A 35 -19.38 -7.40 3.63
C GLY A 35 -18.73 -8.47 2.74
N PHE A 36 -17.47 -8.89 2.98
CA PHE A 36 -16.83 -9.91 2.13
C PHE A 36 -17.46 -11.31 2.23
N HIS A 37 -18.21 -11.58 3.30
CA HIS A 37 -18.94 -12.84 3.48
C HIS A 37 -19.99 -13.12 2.39
N SER A 38 -20.41 -12.09 1.63
CA SER A 38 -21.32 -12.16 0.49
C SER A 38 -20.63 -11.70 -0.81
N PHE A 39 -19.30 -11.84 -0.89
CA PHE A 39 -18.54 -11.43 -2.07
C PHE A 39 -18.91 -12.26 -3.29
N ALA A 40 -19.25 -11.56 -4.37
CA ALA A 40 -19.37 -12.10 -5.72
C ALA A 40 -18.91 -11.02 -6.71
N PRO A 41 -18.07 -11.34 -7.70
CA PRO A 41 -17.74 -10.42 -8.79
C PRO A 41 -19.02 -10.01 -9.53
N ASP A 42 -19.05 -8.77 -10.01
CA ASP A 42 -20.16 -8.32 -10.85
C ASP A 42 -20.20 -9.13 -12.16
N GLU A 43 -21.38 -9.64 -12.51
CA GLU A 43 -21.53 -10.51 -13.68
C GLU A 43 -21.31 -9.78 -15.01
N THR A 44 -21.63 -8.49 -15.08
CA THR A 44 -21.44 -7.69 -16.29
C THR A 44 -19.95 -7.47 -16.52
N TRP A 45 -19.24 -7.05 -15.48
CA TRP A 45 -17.77 -6.92 -15.53
C TRP A 45 -17.09 -8.25 -15.83
N LEU A 46 -17.58 -9.35 -15.24
CA LEU A 46 -17.04 -10.68 -15.53
C LEU A 46 -17.19 -11.07 -17.01
N ARG A 47 -18.31 -10.73 -17.64
CA ARG A 47 -18.57 -10.99 -19.06
C ARG A 47 -17.77 -10.09 -19.99
N GLU A 48 -17.62 -8.82 -19.65
CA GLU A 48 -17.03 -7.81 -20.54
C GLU A 48 -15.50 -7.72 -20.41
N GLU A 49 -14.98 -7.78 -19.18
CA GLU A 49 -13.57 -7.49 -18.87
C GLU A 49 -12.80 -8.70 -18.33
N GLY A 50 -13.52 -9.76 -17.96
CA GLY A 50 -12.95 -11.00 -17.43
C GLY A 50 -12.78 -11.01 -15.91
N LEU A 51 -12.34 -12.17 -15.42
CA LEU A 51 -12.37 -12.50 -13.99
C LEU A 51 -11.46 -11.60 -13.13
N GLU A 52 -10.25 -11.33 -13.59
CA GLU A 52 -9.28 -10.52 -12.82
C GLU A 52 -9.80 -9.10 -12.60
N THR A 53 -10.27 -8.46 -13.67
CA THR A 53 -10.84 -7.11 -13.64
C THR A 53 -12.10 -7.05 -12.79
N ALA A 54 -13.02 -8.00 -12.96
CA ALA A 54 -14.27 -8.06 -12.19
C ALA A 54 -14.02 -8.23 -10.68
N VAL A 55 -13.06 -9.08 -10.30
CA VAL A 55 -12.67 -9.28 -8.89
C VAL A 55 -11.99 -8.02 -8.36
N ASN A 56 -11.06 -7.40 -9.11
CA ASN A 56 -10.42 -6.15 -8.68
C ASN A 56 -11.46 -5.05 -8.42
N GLN A 57 -12.37 -4.85 -9.37
CA GLN A 57 -13.44 -3.85 -9.26
C GLN A 57 -14.30 -4.10 -8.00
N GLN A 58 -14.71 -5.34 -7.76
CA GLN A 58 -15.53 -5.67 -6.61
C GLN A 58 -14.78 -5.52 -5.27
N LEU A 59 -13.48 -5.80 -5.26
CA LEU A 59 -12.61 -5.51 -4.10
C LEU A 59 -12.54 -4.00 -3.84
N GLU A 60 -12.40 -3.16 -4.87
CA GLU A 60 -12.42 -1.70 -4.73
C GLU A 60 -13.76 -1.17 -4.21
N VAL A 61 -14.89 -1.75 -4.66
CA VAL A 61 -16.22 -1.39 -4.18
C VAL A 61 -16.40 -1.67 -2.68
N LYS A 62 -15.95 -2.84 -2.21
CA LYS A 62 -16.12 -3.25 -0.80
C LYS A 62 -15.08 -2.67 0.13
N TRP A 63 -13.82 -2.61 -0.30
CA TRP A 63 -12.72 -2.10 0.52
C TRP A 63 -12.64 -0.57 0.50
N GLY A 64 -12.93 0.01 -0.66
CA GLY A 64 -12.59 1.39 -1.00
C GLY A 64 -11.39 1.49 -1.95
N PRO A 65 -11.08 2.70 -2.44
CA PRO A 65 -10.00 2.93 -3.37
C PRO A 65 -8.63 2.60 -2.74
N ARG A 66 -7.72 2.05 -3.54
CA ARG A 66 -6.37 1.63 -3.12
C ARG A 66 -5.37 2.79 -2.99
N THR A 67 -5.85 3.98 -2.61
CA THR A 67 -5.00 5.18 -2.58
C THR A 67 -4.02 5.16 -1.43
N GLU A 68 -4.42 4.61 -0.28
CA GLU A 68 -3.65 4.64 0.96
C GLU A 68 -3.88 3.38 1.81
N ILE A 69 -2.88 3.01 2.60
CA ILE A 69 -3.01 1.99 3.64
C ILE A 69 -3.68 2.63 4.84
N VAL A 70 -4.89 2.20 5.16
CA VAL A 70 -5.70 2.71 6.26
C VAL A 70 -5.95 1.62 7.30
N PRO A 71 -6.13 1.96 8.59
CA PRO A 71 -6.45 0.95 9.59
C PRO A 71 -7.81 0.30 9.31
N ILE A 72 -7.90 -0.97 9.67
CA ILE A 72 -9.11 -1.77 9.57
C ILE A 72 -10.16 -1.20 10.52
N ARG A 73 -11.36 -1.03 9.99
CA ARG A 73 -12.48 -0.34 10.66
C ARG A 73 -13.38 -1.27 11.48
N GLU A 74 -13.27 -2.58 11.28
CA GLU A 74 -14.08 -3.57 11.98
C GLU A 74 -13.36 -4.91 12.15
N ARG A 75 -13.85 -5.71 13.10
CA ARG A 75 -13.50 -7.12 13.26
C ARG A 75 -14.74 -7.99 13.15
N GLY A 76 -14.53 -9.27 12.84
CA GLY A 76 -15.58 -10.26 12.65
C GLY A 76 -15.63 -10.82 11.23
N ARG A 77 -16.61 -11.71 10.99
CA ARG A 77 -16.69 -12.53 9.77
C ARG A 77 -16.74 -11.70 8.48
N GLY A 78 -17.27 -10.48 8.56
CA GLY A 78 -17.38 -9.56 7.44
C GLY A 78 -16.04 -9.21 6.78
N ILE A 79 -15.01 -8.90 7.58
CA ILE A 79 -13.65 -8.63 7.11
C ILE A 79 -12.84 -9.92 6.95
N GLU A 80 -13.00 -10.90 7.85
CA GLU A 80 -12.26 -12.16 7.81
C GLU A 80 -12.48 -12.93 6.51
N ALA A 81 -13.69 -12.86 5.94
CA ALA A 81 -14.02 -13.51 4.67
C ALA A 81 -13.21 -13.01 3.46
N VAL A 82 -12.50 -11.88 3.57
CA VAL A 82 -11.57 -11.42 2.51
C VAL A 82 -10.45 -12.43 2.27
N VAL A 83 -10.08 -13.21 3.29
CA VAL A 83 -9.09 -14.29 3.16
C VAL A 83 -9.59 -15.36 2.21
N ASP A 84 -10.86 -15.77 2.35
CA ASP A 84 -11.47 -16.80 1.50
C ASP A 84 -11.56 -16.30 0.06
N VAL A 85 -11.95 -15.04 -0.13
CA VAL A 85 -11.96 -14.36 -1.44
C VAL A 85 -10.57 -14.38 -2.08
N LEU A 86 -9.55 -13.90 -1.39
CA LEU A 86 -8.19 -13.86 -1.92
C LEU A 86 -7.63 -15.27 -2.18
N ALA A 87 -7.90 -16.24 -1.30
CA ALA A 87 -7.46 -17.62 -1.47
C ALA A 87 -8.08 -18.25 -2.73
N GLN A 88 -9.38 -18.02 -2.95
CA GLN A 88 -10.09 -18.50 -4.13
C GLN A 88 -9.51 -17.90 -5.41
N TYR A 89 -9.42 -16.57 -5.50
CA TYR A 89 -9.05 -15.91 -6.74
C TYR A 89 -7.55 -15.96 -7.03
N LEU A 90 -6.66 -15.99 -6.03
CA LEU A 90 -5.24 -16.31 -6.25
C LEU A 90 -5.02 -17.79 -6.58
N GLY A 91 -5.95 -18.67 -6.19
CA GLY A 91 -5.95 -20.06 -6.66
C GLY A 91 -6.24 -20.15 -8.16
N ALA A 92 -7.21 -19.35 -8.65
CA ALA A 92 -7.58 -19.29 -10.06
C ALA A 92 -6.60 -18.47 -10.91
N LEU A 93 -6.06 -17.38 -10.36
CA LEU A 93 -5.19 -16.40 -11.02
C LEU A 93 -3.88 -16.22 -10.22
N PRO A 94 -3.02 -17.25 -10.16
CA PRO A 94 -1.84 -17.26 -9.27
C PRO A 94 -0.77 -16.22 -9.62
N ASP A 95 -0.76 -15.72 -10.86
CA ASP A 95 0.20 -14.73 -11.33
C ASP A 95 -0.41 -13.31 -11.39
N SER A 96 -1.63 -13.13 -10.85
CA SER A 96 -2.33 -11.83 -10.82
C SER A 96 -1.59 -10.82 -9.95
N VAL A 97 -0.94 -9.86 -10.59
CA VAL A 97 -0.25 -8.76 -9.90
C VAL A 97 -1.24 -7.97 -9.03
N LEU A 98 -2.47 -7.76 -9.51
CA LEU A 98 -3.50 -7.01 -8.80
C LEU A 98 -3.90 -7.69 -7.48
N LEU A 99 -4.14 -9.02 -7.50
CA LEU A 99 -4.55 -9.78 -6.33
C LEU A 99 -3.42 -9.95 -5.31
N HIS A 100 -2.16 -10.14 -5.77
CA HIS A 100 -1.01 -10.13 -4.85
C HIS A 100 -0.88 -8.77 -4.16
N LYS A 101 -1.09 -7.69 -4.91
CA LYS A 101 -1.03 -6.34 -4.37
C LYS A 101 -2.16 -6.12 -3.35
N TRP A 102 -3.36 -6.65 -3.59
CA TRP A 102 -4.45 -6.61 -2.60
C TRP A 102 -4.09 -7.34 -1.30
N LEU A 103 -3.51 -8.53 -1.39
CA LEU A 103 -3.02 -9.29 -0.24
C LEU A 103 -1.98 -8.49 0.57
N GLU A 104 -1.05 -7.82 -0.11
CA GLU A 104 -0.06 -6.96 0.53
C GLU A 104 -0.70 -5.75 1.23
N ASP A 105 -1.59 -5.04 0.57
CA ASP A 105 -2.21 -3.82 1.09
C ASP A 105 -3.12 -4.12 2.29
N ILE A 106 -3.89 -5.21 2.24
CA ILE A 106 -4.73 -5.66 3.35
C ILE A 106 -3.87 -6.11 4.51
N THR A 107 -2.76 -6.81 4.25
CA THR A 107 -1.80 -7.20 5.29
C THR A 107 -1.16 -5.97 5.95
N ALA A 108 -0.79 -4.96 5.16
CA ALA A 108 -0.25 -3.71 5.67
C ALA A 108 -1.28 -2.95 6.52
N SER A 109 -2.53 -2.87 6.06
CA SER A 109 -3.65 -2.25 6.79
C SER A 109 -3.90 -2.95 8.14
N THR A 110 -3.79 -4.28 8.14
CA THR A 110 -3.92 -5.08 9.36
C THR A 110 -2.80 -4.78 10.35
N LYS A 111 -1.53 -4.72 9.89
CA LYS A 111 -0.39 -4.38 10.74
C LYS A 111 -0.48 -2.96 11.30
N LEU A 112 -0.87 -1.99 10.47
CA LEU A 112 -1.12 -0.61 10.90
C LEU A 112 -2.17 -0.55 12.02
N THR A 113 -3.21 -1.37 11.93
CA THR A 113 -4.25 -1.47 12.96
C THR A 113 -3.67 -1.92 14.31
N TYR A 114 -2.80 -2.93 14.29
CA TYR A 114 -2.09 -3.37 15.50
C TYR A 114 -1.16 -2.30 16.08
N GLU A 115 -0.45 -1.57 15.23
CA GLU A 115 0.43 -0.47 15.64
C GLU A 115 -0.36 0.65 16.33
N ILE A 116 -1.50 1.07 15.76
CA ILE A 116 -2.35 2.12 16.33
C ILE A 116 -2.93 1.72 17.68
N HIS A 117 -3.33 0.46 17.84
CA HIS A 117 -3.94 -0.04 19.08
C HIS A 117 -2.92 -0.56 20.10
N GLY A 118 -1.61 -0.38 19.85
CA GLY A 118 -0.55 -0.72 20.82
C GLY A 118 -0.38 -2.21 21.11
N LYS A 119 -1.03 -3.10 20.35
CA LYS A 119 -0.85 -4.55 20.47
C LYS A 119 0.12 -5.01 19.38
N GLN A 120 1.43 -5.06 19.68
CA GLN A 120 2.36 -5.74 18.77
C GLN A 120 2.04 -7.23 18.71
N VAL A 121 1.68 -7.71 17.52
CA VAL A 121 1.59 -9.14 17.26
C VAL A 121 2.93 -9.64 16.77
N SER A 122 3.62 -10.43 17.60
CA SER A 122 4.71 -11.25 17.11
C SER A 122 4.09 -12.39 16.27
N PRO A 123 4.51 -12.60 15.00
CA PRO A 123 4.02 -13.72 14.18
C PRO A 123 4.24 -15.08 14.88
N SER A 124 5.30 -15.17 15.69
CA SER A 124 5.70 -16.37 16.43
C SER A 124 4.85 -16.68 17.65
N SER A 125 4.06 -15.73 18.17
CA SER A 125 3.22 -15.94 19.34
C SER A 125 1.79 -16.39 18.99
N ILE A 126 1.29 -16.11 17.78
CA ILE A 126 -0.06 -16.53 17.38
C ILE A 126 -0.08 -17.90 16.72
N LEU A 127 1.00 -18.30 16.03
CA LEU A 127 1.11 -19.66 15.50
C LEU A 127 1.21 -20.73 16.61
N LYS A 128 1.64 -20.37 17.82
CA LYS A 128 1.76 -21.30 18.96
C LYS A 128 0.43 -21.65 19.64
N CYS A 129 -0.64 -20.86 19.46
CA CYS A 129 -1.92 -21.12 20.13
C CYS A 129 -2.76 -22.23 19.46
N LYS A 130 -2.27 -22.88 18.41
CA LYS A 130 -2.89 -24.08 17.81
C LYS A 130 -2.08 -25.37 18.00
N ASP A 131 -0.86 -25.28 18.54
CA ASP A 131 0.03 -26.45 18.67
C ASP A 131 -0.16 -27.24 19.98
N GLU A 132 -0.89 -26.70 20.97
CA GLU A 132 -1.18 -27.45 22.21
C GLU A 132 -2.23 -28.57 22.06
N ALA A 133 -2.90 -28.67 20.90
CA ALA A 133 -3.77 -29.79 20.57
C ALA A 133 -3.06 -30.93 19.79
N ALA A 134 -1.76 -30.80 19.49
CA ALA A 134 -1.00 -31.78 18.69
C ALA A 134 0.32 -32.19 19.36
N LYS A 135 0.31 -32.48 20.66
CA LYS A 135 1.41 -33.21 21.32
C LYS A 135 1.27 -34.71 21.06
N MET A 136 1.94 -35.22 20.03
CA MET A 136 2.66 -36.51 20.03
C MET A 136 3.16 -36.83 18.62
N ASN A 137 4.37 -36.39 18.27
CA ASN A 137 5.49 -37.30 18.00
C ASN A 137 6.72 -36.54 17.49
N GLU A 138 7.85 -37.08 17.93
CA GLU A 138 9.17 -36.98 17.30
C GLU A 138 9.89 -35.64 17.28
N SER A 139 10.58 -35.41 18.41
CA SER A 139 12.02 -35.14 18.46
C SER A 139 12.76 -35.30 17.13
N HIS A 140 13.44 -34.24 16.67
CA HIS A 140 14.87 -34.31 16.30
C HIS A 140 15.48 -32.91 16.27
N THR A 141 16.48 -32.73 17.13
CA THR A 141 17.39 -31.59 17.25
C THR A 141 18.22 -31.41 15.96
N SER A 142 18.43 -30.17 15.48
CA SER A 142 19.68 -29.73 14.83
C SER A 142 19.74 -28.21 14.58
N ILE A 143 20.60 -27.55 15.37
CA ILE A 143 21.70 -26.64 15.03
C ILE A 143 21.49 -25.56 13.92
N VAL A 144 21.74 -24.33 14.37
CA VAL A 144 21.85 -23.04 13.68
C VAL A 144 22.92 -22.99 12.58
N GLN A 145 22.62 -22.34 11.44
CA GLN A 145 23.64 -21.61 10.65
C GLN A 145 23.13 -20.21 10.22
N PRO A 146 24.01 -19.18 10.17
CA PRO A 146 23.64 -17.83 9.77
C PRO A 146 23.74 -17.63 8.24
N GLY A 147 22.64 -17.19 7.62
CA GLY A 147 22.56 -16.85 6.20
C GLY A 147 23.08 -15.44 5.86
N PRO A 148 23.41 -15.17 4.58
CA PRO A 148 24.21 -14.03 4.16
C PRO A 148 23.39 -12.73 4.04
N LYS A 149 24.04 -11.61 4.35
CA LYS A 149 23.48 -10.24 4.29
C LYS A 149 22.99 -9.91 2.86
N PRO A 150 21.77 -9.34 2.70
CA PRO A 150 21.29 -8.90 1.40
C PRO A 150 22.10 -7.69 0.89
N LYS A 151 22.49 -7.73 -0.39
CA LYS A 151 23.15 -6.63 -1.09
C LYS A 151 22.16 -5.49 -1.34
N LYS A 152 22.58 -4.27 -1.01
CA LYS A 152 21.88 -3.00 -1.27
C LYS A 152 21.55 -2.92 -2.77
N LEU A 153 20.27 -2.72 -3.13
CA LEU A 153 19.88 -2.33 -4.49
C LEU A 153 20.43 -0.91 -4.72
N GLU A 154 21.22 -0.73 -5.78
CA GLU A 154 21.68 0.59 -6.20
C GLU A 154 20.49 1.39 -6.74
N SER A 155 20.12 2.45 -6.03
CA SER A 155 19.23 3.49 -6.54
C SER A 155 19.95 4.22 -7.67
N HIS A 156 19.51 4.00 -8.90
CA HIS A 156 20.00 4.72 -10.07
C HIS A 156 19.60 6.20 -9.96
N ILE A 157 20.53 7.03 -9.48
CA ILE A 157 20.36 8.49 -9.41
C ILE A 157 20.41 8.99 -10.87
N PRO A 158 19.31 9.55 -11.42
CA PRO A 158 19.36 10.16 -12.74
C PRO A 158 20.31 11.36 -12.69
N THR A 159 21.28 11.40 -13.59
CA THR A 159 22.28 12.47 -13.70
C THR A 159 21.79 13.70 -14.46
N ASP A 160 20.59 13.65 -15.05
CA ASP A 160 20.06 14.74 -15.86
C ASP A 160 18.55 14.95 -15.67
N PHE A 161 18.21 16.16 -15.23
CA PHE A 161 16.87 16.61 -14.81
C PHE A 161 16.28 17.66 -15.76
N THR A 162 16.91 17.85 -16.91
CA THR A 162 16.51 18.84 -17.92
C THR A 162 15.33 18.30 -18.72
N ASP A 163 14.26 19.07 -18.83
CA ASP A 163 13.06 18.73 -19.60
C ASP A 163 12.90 19.76 -20.72
N PRO A 164 12.92 19.35 -22.00
CA PRO A 164 12.88 20.28 -23.12
C PRO A 164 11.57 21.09 -23.21
N GLU A 165 10.49 20.67 -22.56
CA GLU A 165 9.21 21.38 -22.57
C GLU A 165 9.12 22.49 -21.50
N TRP A 166 10.09 22.54 -20.56
CA TRP A 166 10.03 23.41 -19.39
C TRP A 166 11.35 24.15 -19.15
N THR A 167 11.24 25.46 -19.03
CA THR A 167 12.37 26.30 -18.61
C THR A 167 12.32 26.47 -17.08
N ASP A 168 13.33 25.96 -16.39
CA ASP A 168 13.50 26.13 -14.96
C ASP A 168 13.80 27.61 -14.65
N LEU A 169 13.07 28.18 -13.69
CA LEU A 169 13.30 29.52 -13.18
C LEU A 169 14.21 29.47 -11.93
N PRO A 170 14.99 30.54 -11.67
CA PRO A 170 15.77 30.63 -10.45
C PRO A 170 14.85 30.58 -9.23
N GLU A 171 15.32 29.93 -8.17
CA GLU A 171 14.56 29.84 -6.93
C GLU A 171 14.58 31.19 -6.20
N GLU A 172 13.40 31.77 -5.99
CA GLU A 172 13.23 32.96 -5.17
C GLU A 172 13.51 32.60 -3.70
N GLN A 173 14.39 33.37 -3.02
CA GLN A 173 14.65 33.15 -1.60
C GLN A 173 13.37 33.34 -0.78
N ASP A 174 13.15 32.44 0.18
CA ASP A 174 11.98 32.49 1.07
C ASP A 174 12.08 33.71 2.01
N GLY A 175 11.58 34.86 1.56
CA GLY A 175 11.58 36.13 2.29
C GLY A 175 10.48 36.24 3.35
N ARG A 176 9.78 35.15 3.69
CA ARG A 176 8.69 35.18 4.67
C ARG A 176 9.25 35.37 6.08
N GLN A 177 8.78 36.42 6.76
CA GLN A 177 9.14 36.69 8.17
C GLN A 177 8.42 35.78 9.18
N ALA A 178 7.32 35.14 8.77
CA ALA A 178 6.52 34.24 9.61
C ALA A 178 6.05 33.00 8.83
N GLY A 179 5.91 31.88 9.53
CA GLY A 179 5.53 30.58 8.97
C GLY A 179 6.69 29.57 8.92
N ALA A 180 6.36 28.29 8.71
CA ALA A 180 7.37 27.24 8.59
C ALA A 180 8.21 27.47 7.32
N LYS A 181 9.52 27.67 7.49
CA LYS A 181 10.47 27.78 6.40
C LYS A 181 10.44 26.53 5.54
N LEU A 182 10.54 26.71 4.22
CA LEU A 182 10.64 25.57 3.32
C LEU A 182 11.92 24.77 3.64
N HIS A 183 11.76 23.45 3.83
CA HIS A 183 12.92 22.59 4.07
C HIS A 183 13.82 22.55 2.81
N PRO A 184 15.15 22.64 2.93
CA PRO A 184 16.06 22.65 1.78
C PRO A 184 15.90 21.45 0.84
N LEU A 185 15.57 20.27 1.38
CA LEU A 185 15.27 19.07 0.57
C LEU A 185 13.99 19.20 -0.25
N LEU A 186 13.00 19.98 0.20
CA LEU A 186 11.76 20.21 -0.56
C LEU A 186 11.99 21.18 -1.73
N ALA A 187 12.89 22.13 -1.53
CA ALA A 187 13.38 23.02 -2.58
C ALA A 187 14.13 22.24 -3.68
N SER A 188 14.94 21.24 -3.31
CA SER A 188 15.69 20.46 -4.31
C SER A 188 14.84 19.50 -5.14
N VAL A 189 13.74 18.95 -4.57
CA VAL A 189 12.86 18.00 -5.29
C VAL A 189 11.73 18.67 -6.08
N SER A 190 11.60 19.99 -6.00
CA SER A 190 10.56 20.72 -6.75
C SER A 190 11.06 22.06 -7.27
N LYS A 191 10.92 22.29 -8.57
CA LYS A 191 11.39 23.51 -9.24
C LYS A 191 10.24 24.37 -9.74
N ILE A 192 10.43 25.69 -9.73
CA ILE A 192 9.55 26.61 -10.43
C ILE A 192 9.93 26.57 -11.91
N CYS A 193 8.94 26.40 -12.78
CA CYS A 193 9.16 26.33 -14.22
C CYS A 193 8.06 27.09 -14.97
N VAL A 194 8.38 27.48 -16.19
CA VAL A 194 7.41 28.01 -17.17
C VAL A 194 7.41 27.11 -18.39
N HIS A 195 6.25 26.98 -19.02
CA HIS A 195 6.10 26.16 -20.20
C HIS A 195 6.69 26.88 -21.42
N SER A 196 7.57 26.22 -22.18
CA SER A 196 8.27 26.84 -23.31
C SER A 196 7.32 27.35 -24.41
N ASN A 197 6.16 26.72 -24.58
CA ASN A 197 5.17 27.09 -25.61
C ASN A 197 3.95 27.86 -25.06
N GLY A 198 3.94 28.23 -23.77
CA GLY A 198 2.82 28.95 -23.14
C GLY A 198 3.03 30.46 -23.11
N SER A 199 1.96 31.25 -22.98
CA SER A 199 2.06 32.66 -22.58
C SER A 199 2.86 32.72 -21.27
N GLY A 200 4.07 33.28 -21.29
CA GLY A 200 5.10 33.21 -20.23
C GLY A 200 4.70 33.71 -18.84
N ASP A 201 3.45 34.11 -18.65
CA ASP A 201 2.90 34.67 -17.42
C ASP A 201 2.53 33.61 -16.38
N LYS A 202 2.29 32.36 -16.80
CA LYS A 202 1.85 31.28 -15.87
C LYS A 202 3.05 30.47 -15.36
N LYS A 203 3.41 30.70 -14.10
CA LYS A 203 4.41 29.92 -13.35
C LYS A 203 3.80 28.64 -12.78
N TYR A 204 4.56 27.56 -12.82
CA TYR A 204 4.21 26.27 -12.24
C TYR A 204 5.31 25.77 -11.31
N VAL A 205 4.97 24.84 -10.44
CA VAL A 205 5.93 24.03 -9.68
C VAL A 205 5.86 22.60 -10.20
N ARG A 206 7.00 22.00 -10.56
CA ARG A 206 7.11 20.61 -11.04
C ARG A 206 7.89 19.73 -10.06
N CYS A 207 7.52 18.44 -9.98
CA CYS A 207 8.35 17.46 -9.27
C CYS A 207 9.59 17.12 -10.11
N VAL A 208 10.76 17.14 -9.48
CA VAL A 208 12.05 16.76 -10.11
C VAL A 208 12.46 15.33 -9.70
N GLY A 209 11.74 14.74 -8.74
CA GLY A 209 12.07 13.44 -8.12
C GLY A 209 12.04 12.23 -9.05
N SER A 210 11.41 12.30 -10.23
CA SER A 210 11.54 11.27 -11.26
C SER A 210 11.19 11.81 -12.65
N ARG A 211 11.88 11.34 -13.70
CA ARG A 211 11.64 11.72 -15.11
C ARG A 211 10.19 11.48 -15.58
N VAL A 212 9.45 10.63 -14.86
CA VAL A 212 8.08 10.21 -15.20
C VAL A 212 7.03 10.94 -14.36
N CYS A 213 7.44 11.73 -13.36
CA CYS A 213 6.50 12.48 -12.55
C CYS A 213 6.08 13.76 -13.29
N HIS A 214 5.08 13.62 -14.15
CA HIS A 214 4.44 14.75 -14.84
C HIS A 214 3.53 15.59 -13.92
N LYS A 215 3.66 15.45 -12.59
CA LYS A 215 2.88 16.24 -11.64
C LYS A 215 3.37 17.68 -11.64
N LYS A 216 2.43 18.59 -11.93
CA LYS A 216 2.61 20.04 -11.90
C LYS A 216 1.53 20.69 -11.05
N TRP A 217 1.88 21.79 -10.41
CA TRP A 217 0.97 22.60 -9.62
C TRP A 217 1.07 24.07 -10.02
N SER A 218 -0.04 24.81 -9.90
CA SER A 218 -0.04 26.26 -10.10
C SER A 218 0.78 26.97 -9.02
N TYR A 219 1.50 28.01 -9.41
CA TYR A 219 2.22 28.91 -8.50
C TYR A 219 1.37 30.16 -8.17
N PRO A 220 1.39 30.72 -6.94
CA PRO A 220 2.13 30.25 -5.77
C PRO A 220 1.43 29.10 -5.05
N ARG A 221 2.18 28.06 -4.66
CA ARG A 221 1.69 26.94 -3.84
C ARG A 221 2.63 26.67 -2.69
N ASN A 222 2.06 26.30 -1.55
CA ASN A 222 2.86 25.85 -0.42
C ASN A 222 3.49 24.49 -0.73
N ARG A 223 4.82 24.49 -0.93
CA ARG A 223 5.58 23.30 -1.33
C ARG A 223 5.70 22.24 -0.24
N THR A 224 5.42 22.56 1.03
CA THR A 224 5.31 21.52 2.08
C THR A 224 4.15 20.55 1.84
N LYS A 225 3.17 20.93 1.01
CA LYS A 225 2.06 20.06 0.59
C LYS A 225 2.36 19.24 -0.66
N ILE A 226 3.53 19.40 -1.28
CA ILE A 226 3.90 18.67 -2.51
C ILE A 226 4.34 17.24 -2.19
N THR A 227 4.92 17.00 -1.02
CA THR A 227 5.30 15.65 -0.55
C THR A 227 4.19 14.91 0.18
N GLY A 228 3.05 15.55 0.44
CA GLY A 228 1.91 14.96 1.16
C GLY A 228 0.88 14.24 0.30
N ALA A 229 1.11 14.09 -1.01
CA ALA A 229 0.15 13.46 -1.93
C ALA A 229 0.87 12.54 -2.92
N GLY A 230 1.12 11.30 -2.48
CA GLY A 230 1.58 10.19 -3.31
C GLY A 230 2.92 10.45 -3.98
N THR A 231 3.99 9.92 -3.36
CA THR A 231 5.30 9.57 -3.92
C THR A 231 5.44 9.85 -5.43
N CYS A 232 6.24 10.87 -5.77
CA CYS A 232 7.24 10.68 -6.82
C CYS A 232 8.21 9.58 -6.29
#